data_AF-A0A820PS75-F1
#
_entry.id   AF-A0A820PS75-F1
#
_cell.length_a   1.000
_cell.length_b   1.000
_cell.length_c   1.000
_cell.angle_alpha   90.00
_cell.angle_beta   90.00
_cell.angle_gamma   90.00
#
_symmetry.space_group_name_H-M   'P 1'
#
loop_
_entity.id
_entity.type
_entity.pdbx_description
1 polymer ?
#
loop_
_entity_poly.entity_id
_entity_poly.type
_entity_poly.pdbx_seq_one_letter_code
_entity_poly.pdbx_strand_id
1 'polypeptide(L)'
;PDEEYVRKHFKSTQTTAFTDLCKEPELKQIILTDLIRLAKDNKLKYFETVTNIYLHPQPFSMENGLLTITLKTRRMNVQKQFQPIINSLYNVKKAAINNL
;
A
#
# COMPACT_ATOMS: atom_id res chain seq x y z
N PRO A 1 -4.96 -1.96 -3.39
CA PRO A 1 -5.33 -1.04 -4.50
C PRO A 1 -6.67 -1.52 -5.08
N ASP A 2 -7.39 -0.68 -5.82
CA ASP A 2 -8.62 -1.10 -6.50
C ASP A 2 -8.29 -2.01 -7.69
N GLU A 3 -8.86 -3.21 -7.73
CA GLU A 3 -8.53 -4.23 -8.73
C GLU A 3 -9.00 -3.83 -10.14
N GLU A 4 -10.21 -3.28 -10.25
CA GLU A 4 -10.79 -2.88 -11.53
C GLU A 4 -9.97 -1.76 -12.16
N TYR A 5 -9.63 -0.73 -11.37
CA TYR A 5 -8.81 0.38 -11.81
C TYR A 5 -7.41 -0.08 -12.25
N VAL A 6 -6.77 -0.95 -11.46
CA VAL A 6 -5.44 -1.48 -11.80
C VAL A 6 -5.50 -2.27 -13.10
N ARG A 7 -6.45 -3.19 -13.27
CA ARG A 7 -6.53 -4.01 -14.49
C ARG A 7 -6.76 -3.19 -15.76
N LYS A 8 -7.51 -2.09 -15.64
CA LYS A 8 -7.80 -1.20 -16.77
C LYS A 8 -6.62 -0.30 -17.16
N HIS A 9 -5.80 0.14 -16.21
CA HIS A 9 -4.79 1.18 -16.43
C HIS A 9 -3.33 0.72 -16.25
N PHE A 10 -3.12 -0.46 -15.68
CA PHE A 10 -1.81 -1.06 -15.51
C PHE A 10 -1.70 -2.32 -16.38
N LYS A 11 -0.58 -2.45 -17.09
CA LYS A 11 -0.28 -3.52 -18.07
C LYS A 11 -0.66 -4.90 -17.51
N SER A 12 -1.87 -5.36 -17.80
CA SER A 12 -2.35 -6.64 -17.32
C SER A 12 -2.79 -7.50 -18.50
N THR A 13 -2.26 -8.70 -18.57
CA THR A 13 -2.97 -9.82 -19.21
C THR A 13 -4.09 -10.23 -18.25
N GLN A 14 -5.31 -10.41 -18.77
CA GLN A 14 -6.51 -10.76 -17.97
C GLN A 14 -6.28 -11.99 -17.07
N THR A 15 -5.31 -12.83 -17.41
CA THR A 15 -4.93 -14.09 -16.74
C THR A 15 -4.11 -13.93 -15.45
N THR A 16 -3.50 -12.77 -15.17
CA THR A 16 -2.65 -12.64 -13.98
C THR A 16 -3.50 -12.47 -12.71
N ALA A 17 -3.19 -13.27 -11.68
CA ALA A 17 -3.83 -13.15 -10.37
C ALA A 17 -3.53 -11.79 -9.73
N PHE A 18 -4.52 -11.16 -9.11
CA PHE A 18 -4.35 -9.82 -8.55
C PHE A 18 -3.36 -9.78 -7.39
N THR A 19 -3.24 -10.89 -6.66
CA THR A 19 -2.22 -11.09 -5.63
C THR A 19 -0.80 -10.94 -6.15
N ASP A 20 -0.54 -11.35 -7.40
CA ASP A 20 0.78 -11.26 -8.03
C ASP A 20 0.99 -9.89 -8.64
N LEU A 21 -0.05 -9.30 -9.24
CA LEU A 21 -0.02 -7.88 -9.66
C LEU A 21 0.32 -6.95 -8.48
N CYS A 22 -0.20 -7.21 -7.28
CA CYS A 22 0.14 -6.43 -6.09
C CYS A 22 1.61 -6.59 -5.63
N LYS A 23 2.33 -7.61 -6.10
CA LYS A 23 3.77 -7.79 -5.83
C LYS A 23 4.65 -7.11 -6.88
N GLU A 24 4.08 -6.69 -8.01
CA GLU A 24 4.83 -6.07 -9.10
C GLU A 24 5.50 -4.75 -8.67
N PRO A 25 6.84 -4.64 -8.79
CA PRO A 25 7.56 -3.43 -8.41
C PRO A 25 7.12 -2.19 -9.19
N GLU A 26 6.79 -2.34 -10.48
CA GLU A 26 6.35 -1.24 -11.35
C GLU A 26 5.02 -0.64 -10.84
N LEU A 27 4.05 -1.47 -10.49
CA LEU A 27 2.77 -1.01 -9.92
C LEU A 27 2.98 -0.29 -8.59
N LYS A 28 3.79 -0.89 -7.70
CA LYS A 28 4.14 -0.29 -6.42
C LYS A 28 4.79 1.09 -6.62
N GLN A 29 5.72 1.21 -7.57
CA GLN A 29 6.44 2.45 -7.85
C GLN A 29 5.50 3.54 -8.40
N ILE A 30 4.59 3.20 -9.31
CA ILE A 30 3.61 4.14 -9.86
C ILE A 30 2.75 4.72 -8.74
N ILE A 31 2.17 3.87 -7.89
CA ILE A 31 1.31 4.30 -6.77
C ILE A 31 2.10 5.16 -5.77
N LEU A 32 3.31 4.74 -5.40
CA LEU A 32 4.14 5.49 -4.46
C LEU A 32 4.53 6.87 -5.02
N THR A 33 4.85 6.94 -6.32
CA THR A 33 5.19 8.20 -7.00
C THR A 33 4.01 9.16 -6.98
N ASP A 34 2.79 8.66 -7.21
CA ASP A 34 1.59 9.49 -7.16
C ASP A 34 1.29 10.00 -5.73
N LEU A 35 1.48 9.16 -4.70
CA LEU A 35 1.38 9.60 -3.30
C LEU A 35 2.39 10.71 -2.97
N ILE A 36 3.63 10.60 -3.45
CA ILE A 36 4.67 11.63 -3.26
C ILE A 36 4.30 12.92 -4.00
N ARG A 37 3.77 12.81 -5.23
CA ARG A 37 3.28 13.97 -5.99
C ARG A 37 2.15 14.67 -5.22
N LEU A 38 1.15 13.94 -4.75
CA LEU A 38 0.04 14.48 -3.96
C LEU A 38 0.54 15.15 -2.66
N ALA A 39 1.53 14.57 -1.99
CA ALA A 39 2.14 15.18 -0.80
C ALA A 39 2.79 16.53 -1.12
N LYS A 40 3.51 16.64 -2.25
CA LYS A 40 4.11 17.89 -2.72
C LYS A 40 3.05 18.93 -3.07
N ASP A 41 2.03 18.53 -3.83
CA ASP A 41 0.94 19.40 -4.28
C ASP A 41 0.17 19.99 -3.08
N ASN A 42 0.04 19.20 -2.00
CA ASN A 42 -0.60 19.61 -0.74
C ASN A 42 0.37 20.21 0.29
N LYS A 43 1.63 20.46 -0.07
CA LYS A 43 2.66 21.08 0.79
C LYS A 43 2.87 20.35 2.13
N LEU A 44 2.69 19.03 2.13
CA LEU A 44 2.94 18.19 3.30
C LEU A 44 4.42 18.21 3.67
N LYS A 45 4.71 18.11 4.96
CA LYS A 45 6.08 18.01 5.46
C LYS A 45 6.67 16.62 5.17
N TYR A 46 8.00 16.52 5.21
CA TYR A 46 8.69 15.26 4.94
C TYR A 46 8.27 14.15 5.91
N PHE A 47 7.94 14.49 7.17
CA PHE A 47 7.49 13.53 8.19
C PHE A 47 6.02 13.10 8.03
N GLU A 48 5.26 13.78 7.17
CA GLU A 48 3.88 13.42 6.81
C GLU A 48 3.83 12.61 5.51
N THR A 49 4.95 12.52 4.79
CA THR A 49 5.02 11.88 3.46
C THR A 49 5.32 10.38 3.57
N VAL A 50 4.57 9.58 2.83
CA VAL A 50 4.76 8.12 2.77
C VAL A 50 6.03 7.79 1.97
N THR A 51 6.95 7.02 2.56
CA THR A 51 8.22 6.65 1.90
C THR A 51 8.27 5.21 1.39
N ASN A 52 7.34 4.35 1.80
CA ASN A 52 7.27 2.96 1.37
C ASN A 52 5.83 2.44 1.56
N ILE A 53 5.40 1.50 0.71
CA ILE A 53 4.05 0.93 0.73
C ILE A 53 4.07 -0.59 0.55
N TYR A 54 2.99 -1.23 0.98
CA TYR A 54 2.64 -2.60 0.65
C TYR A 54 1.25 -2.60 -0.01
N LEU A 55 1.10 -3.28 -1.14
CA LEU A 55 -0.17 -3.39 -1.83
C LEU A 55 -0.88 -4.65 -1.32
N HIS A 56 -1.97 -4.44 -0.58
CA HIS A 56 -2.82 -5.53 -0.14
C HIS A 56 -3.88 -5.83 -1.23
N PRO A 57 -4.00 -7.09 -1.70
CA PRO A 57 -4.91 -7.44 -2.80
C PRO A 57 -6.38 -7.51 -2.38
N GLN A 58 -6.68 -7.68 -1.09
CA GLN A 58 -8.06 -7.73 -0.60
C GLN A 58 -8.49 -6.35 -0.07
N PRO A 59 -9.66 -5.82 -0.47
CA PRO A 59 -10.22 -4.61 0.13
C PRO A 59 -10.53 -4.79 1.61
N PHE A 60 -10.46 -3.70 2.40
CA PHE A 60 -10.94 -3.72 3.78
C PHE A 60 -12.46 -3.82 3.79
N SER A 61 -13.00 -4.68 4.65
CA SER A 61 -14.43 -4.92 4.72
C SER A 61 -14.87 -5.18 6.17
N MET A 62 -16.19 -5.26 6.39
CA MET A 62 -16.71 -5.65 7.70
C MET A 62 -16.48 -7.14 7.96
N GLU A 63 -16.60 -7.95 6.90
CA GLU A 63 -16.48 -9.41 6.88
C GLU A 63 -15.06 -9.86 7.22
N ASN A 64 -14.04 -9.16 6.72
CA ASN A 64 -12.65 -9.41 7.12
C ASN A 64 -12.24 -8.68 8.41
N GLY A 65 -13.18 -8.00 9.07
CA GLY A 65 -12.97 -7.37 10.37
C GLY A 65 -12.06 -6.15 10.34
N LEU A 66 -11.81 -5.55 9.18
CA LEU A 66 -10.93 -4.38 9.05
C LEU A 66 -11.70 -3.05 9.03
N LEU A 67 -13.01 -3.09 8.76
CA LEU A 67 -13.91 -1.95 8.87
C LEU A 67 -14.96 -2.13 9.97
N THR A 68 -15.40 -1.00 10.52
CA THR A 68 -16.62 -0.89 11.33
C THR A 68 -17.86 -0.87 10.43
N ILE A 69 -19.04 -0.98 11.02
CA ILE A 69 -20.32 -0.90 10.29
C ILE A 69 -20.46 0.44 9.54
N THR A 70 -19.84 1.50 10.07
CA THR A 70 -19.83 2.84 9.44
C THR A 70 -18.67 3.02 8.45
N LEU A 71 -18.07 1.92 7.97
CA LEU A 71 -16.98 1.88 7.00
C LEU A 71 -15.69 2.60 7.45
N LYS A 72 -15.58 2.93 8.75
CA LYS A 72 -14.33 3.42 9.34
C LYS A 72 -13.40 2.27 9.65
N THR A 73 -12.10 2.47 9.45
CA THR A 73 -11.05 1.49 9.75
C THR A 73 -11.04 1.08 11.23
N ARG A 74 -11.04 -0.24 11.51
CA ARG A 74 -10.80 -0.80 12.84
C ARG A 74 -9.29 -0.81 13.13
N ARG A 75 -8.78 0.29 13.68
CA ARG A 75 -7.34 0.52 13.88
C ARG A 75 -6.61 -0.64 14.56
N MET A 76 -7.16 -1.19 15.64
CA MET A 76 -6.52 -2.29 16.38
C MET A 76 -6.39 -3.57 15.55
N ASN A 77 -7.41 -3.87 14.74
CA ASN A 77 -7.41 -5.07 13.89
C ASN A 77 -6.43 -4.93 12.73
N VAL A 78 -6.45 -3.77 12.06
CA VAL A 78 -5.49 -3.44 11.00
C VAL A 78 -4.07 -3.46 11.55
N GLN A 79 -3.83 -2.84 12.72
CA GLN A 79 -2.51 -2.88 13.34
C GLN A 79 -2.07 -4.32 13.58
N LYS A 80 -2.89 -5.15 14.24
CA LYS A 80 -2.56 -6.55 14.54
C LYS A 80 -2.23 -7.35 13.27
N GLN A 81 -3.03 -7.19 12.21
CA GLN A 81 -2.85 -7.94 10.97
C GLN A 81 -1.63 -7.50 10.17
N PHE A 82 -1.39 -6.19 10.07
CA PHE A 82 -0.34 -5.63 9.20
C PHE A 82 0.96 -5.31 9.93
N GLN A 83 1.04 -5.46 11.26
CA GLN A 83 2.26 -5.18 12.04
C GLN A 83 3.51 -5.90 11.49
N PRO A 84 3.46 -7.21 11.13
CA PRO A 84 4.64 -7.90 10.60
C PRO A 84 5.11 -7.30 9.26
N ILE A 85 4.16 -6.93 8.40
CA ILE A 85 4.42 -6.29 7.11
C ILE A 85 5.01 -4.89 7.30
N ILE A 86 4.43 -4.09 8.22
CA ILE A 86 4.93 -2.76 8.53
C ILE A 86 6.37 -2.84 9.06
N ASN A 87 6.65 -3.80 9.95
CA ASN A 87 7.99 -4.03 10.49
C ASN A 87 9.00 -4.37 9.37
N SER A 88 8.62 -5.22 8.41
CA SER A 88 9.51 -5.57 7.30
C SER A 88 9.80 -4.36 6.41
N LEU A 89 8.81 -3.50 6.14
CA LEU A 89 8.99 -2.27 5.36
C LEU A 89 9.99 -1.30 6.05
N TYR A 90 9.94 -1.20 7.38
CA TYR A 90 10.90 -0.38 8.14
C TYR A 90 12.32 -0.97 8.14
N ASN A 91 12.45 -2.29 8.23
CA ASN A 91 13.75 -2.95 8.25
C ASN A 91 14.49 -2.83 6.92
N VAL A 92 13.78 -2.93 5.79
CA VAL A 92 14.38 -2.68 4.46
C VAL A 92 14.96 -1.27 4.38
N LYS A 93 14.24 -0.26 4.90
CA LYS A 93 14.71 1.13 4.90
C LYS A 93 15.95 1.31 5.78
N LYS A 94 15.99 0.68 6.97
CA LYS A 94 17.18 0.70 7.84
C LYS A 94 18.40 0.07 7.17
N ALA A 95 18.22 -1.08 6.51
CA ALA A 95 19.31 -1.74 5.79
C ALA A 95 19.86 -0.85 4.66
N ALA A 96 18.99 -0.18 3.89
CA ALA A 96 19.43 0.75 2.86
C ALA A 96 20.20 1.97 3.40
N ILE A 97 19.82 2.49 4.57
CA ILE A 97 20.52 3.61 5.24
C ILE A 97 21.88 3.16 5.77
N ASN A 98 21.98 1.95 6.32
CA ASN A 98 23.22 1.44 6.91
C ASN A 98 24.29 1.04 5.88
N ASN A 99 23.91 0.94 4.59
CA ASN A 99 24.80 0.60 3.48
C ASN A 99 25.28 1.85 2.70
N LEU A 100 25.02 3.05 3.22
CA LEU A 100 25.49 4.36 2.74
C LEU A 100 26.46 4.95 3.77
#